data_AF-A0A453ST48-F1
#
_entry.id   AF-A0A453ST48-F1
#
_cell.length_a   1.000
_cell.length_b   1.000
_cell.length_c   1.000
_cell.angle_alpha   90.00
_cell.angle_beta   90.00
_cell.angle_gamma   90.00
#
_symmetry.space_group_name_H-M   'P 1'
#
loop_
_entity.id
_entity.type
_entity.pdbx_description
1 polymer ?
#
loop_
_entity_poly.entity_id
_entity_poly.type
_entity_poly.pdbx_seq_one_letter_code
_entity_poly.pdbx_strand_id
1 'polypeptide(L)'
;MAEVRDVTRSFFQLPLEEKRKIRLTPRTGYRGYQRVGENITNGKLDKHEAIDCYAHIEPGKYGDLGKHLEGDNLWYVSQSHLYKMYFHVKQHVFTEIIW
;
A
#
# COMPACT_ATOMS: atom_id res chain seq x y z
N MET A 1 -1.54 17.64 -2.75
CA MET A 1 -2.81 16.87 -2.70
C MET A 1 -3.30 16.42 -4.07
N ALA A 2 -3.43 17.31 -5.08
CA ALA A 2 -3.83 16.90 -6.44
C ALA A 2 -2.90 15.82 -7.03
N GLU A 3 -1.58 16.02 -6.93
CA GLU A 3 -0.58 15.05 -7.43
C GLU A 3 -0.71 13.67 -6.80
N VAL A 4 -0.86 13.56 -5.48
CA VAL A 4 -1.05 12.26 -4.79
C VAL A 4 -2.28 11.53 -5.32
N ARG A 5 -3.42 12.23 -5.42
CA ARG A 5 -4.66 11.66 -5.95
C ARG A 5 -4.50 11.15 -7.37
N ASP A 6 -3.84 11.92 -8.23
CA ASP A 6 -3.70 11.59 -9.65
C ASP A 6 -2.75 10.39 -9.84
N VAL A 7 -1.69 10.31 -9.01
CA VAL A 7 -0.80 9.15 -8.96
C VAL A 7 -1.52 7.89 -8.47
N THR A 8 -2.27 7.98 -7.37
CA THR A 8 -3.04 6.86 -6.83
C THR A 8 -4.07 6.34 -7.83
N ARG A 9 -4.81 7.25 -8.50
CA ARG A 9 -5.75 6.89 -9.57
C ARG A 9 -5.05 6.19 -10.74
N SER A 10 -3.91 6.72 -11.16
CA SER A 10 -3.13 6.13 -12.26
C SER A 10 -2.65 4.70 -11.92
N PHE A 11 -2.29 4.45 -10.66
CA PHE A 11 -1.95 3.11 -10.20
C PHE A 11 -3.14 2.14 -10.27
N PHE A 12 -4.31 2.53 -9.76
CA PHE A 12 -5.46 1.61 -9.72
C PHE A 12 -6.04 1.30 -11.11
N GLN A 13 -5.80 2.19 -12.08
CA GLN A 13 -6.09 1.95 -13.50
C GLN A 13 -5.16 0.94 -14.18
N LEU A 14 -4.05 0.53 -13.53
CA LEU A 14 -3.15 -0.49 -14.09
C LEU A 14 -3.82 -1.87 -14.17
N PRO A 15 -3.40 -2.74 -15.10
CA PRO A 15 -3.81 -4.14 -15.13
C PRO A 15 -3.52 -4.84 -13.80
N LEU A 16 -4.36 -5.82 -13.44
CA LEU A 16 -4.22 -6.54 -12.17
C LEU A 16 -2.83 -7.18 -11.98
N GLU A 17 -2.22 -7.70 -13.04
CA GLU A 17 -0.86 -8.28 -12.98
C GLU A 17 0.18 -7.26 -12.54
N GLU A 18 0.03 -6.01 -12.99
CA GLU A 18 0.92 -4.93 -12.58
C GLU A 18 0.67 -4.59 -11.11
N LYS A 19 -0.59 -4.40 -10.70
CA LYS A 19 -0.93 -4.10 -9.30
C LYS A 19 -0.43 -5.19 -8.33
N ARG A 20 -0.50 -6.46 -8.74
CA ARG A 20 -0.05 -7.63 -7.94
C ARG A 20 1.46 -7.72 -7.71
N LYS A 21 2.30 -6.98 -8.44
CA LYS A 21 3.77 -7.03 -8.19
C LYS A 21 4.14 -6.50 -6.81
N ILE A 22 3.31 -5.64 -6.23
CA ILE A 22 3.48 -5.12 -4.87
C ILE A 22 2.44 -5.72 -3.90
N ARG A 23 1.99 -6.96 -4.12
CA ARG A 23 0.95 -7.59 -3.29
C ARG A 23 1.32 -7.58 -1.80
N LEU A 24 0.34 -7.22 -0.97
CA LEU A 24 0.44 -7.28 0.47
C LEU A 24 0.59 -8.73 0.94
N THR A 25 1.63 -8.99 1.74
CA THR A 25 1.88 -10.30 2.36
C THR A 25 2.52 -10.13 3.73
N PRO A 26 2.52 -11.16 4.60
CA PRO A 26 3.27 -11.13 5.85
C PRO A 26 4.77 -10.86 5.64
N ARG A 27 5.36 -11.35 4.53
CA ARG A 27 6.78 -11.15 4.19
C ARG A 27 7.10 -9.70 3.83
N THR A 28 6.11 -8.94 3.37
CA THR A 28 6.27 -7.52 3.02
C THR A 28 5.93 -6.61 4.21
N GLY A 29 5.83 -7.17 5.42
CA GLY A 29 5.44 -6.43 6.62
C GLY A 29 4.04 -5.84 6.49
N TYR A 30 3.12 -6.55 5.81
CA TYR A 30 1.75 -6.09 5.57
C TYR A 30 1.67 -4.75 4.82
N ARG A 31 2.66 -4.46 3.97
CA ARG A 31 2.66 -3.31 3.05
C ARG A 31 2.38 -3.78 1.63
N GLY A 32 1.65 -2.94 0.88
CA GLY A 32 1.41 -3.14 -0.54
C GLY A 32 -0.06 -3.23 -0.93
N TYR A 33 -0.30 -3.74 -2.13
CA TYR A 33 -1.59 -3.80 -2.79
C TYR A 33 -2.48 -4.94 -2.27
N GLN A 34 -3.76 -4.61 -2.10
CA GLN A 34 -4.85 -5.51 -1.73
C GLN A 34 -5.94 -5.46 -2.80
N ARG A 35 -6.37 -6.63 -3.27
CA ARG A 35 -7.47 -6.75 -4.24
C ARG A 35 -8.83 -6.66 -3.55
N VAL A 36 -9.84 -6.28 -4.34
CA VAL A 36 -11.26 -6.39 -3.97
C VAL A 36 -11.58 -7.75 -3.36
N GLY A 37 -12.21 -7.69 -2.18
CA GLY A 37 -12.61 -8.85 -1.40
C GLY A 37 -11.49 -9.57 -0.65
N GLU A 38 -10.26 -9.06 -0.62
CA GLU A 38 -9.20 -9.61 0.24
C GLU A 38 -9.34 -9.17 1.70
N ASN A 39 -9.80 -7.94 1.94
CA ASN A 39 -10.11 -7.47 3.29
C ASN A 39 -11.52 -7.89 3.73
N ILE A 40 -11.62 -8.31 4.99
CA ILE A 40 -12.88 -8.63 5.65
C ILE A 40 -13.07 -7.65 6.81
N THR A 41 -14.00 -6.71 6.66
CA THR A 41 -14.36 -5.75 7.70
C THR A 41 -15.71 -6.13 8.29
N ASN A 42 -15.79 -6.33 9.60
CA ASN A 42 -17.01 -6.73 10.31
C ASN A 42 -17.71 -7.96 9.68
N GLY A 43 -16.93 -8.95 9.24
CA GLY A 43 -17.44 -10.18 8.63
C GLY A 43 -17.94 -10.03 7.18
N LYS A 44 -17.75 -8.87 6.55
CA LYS A 44 -18.10 -8.62 5.14
C LYS A 44 -16.87 -8.37 4.31
N LEU A 45 -16.86 -8.90 3.09
CA LEU A 45 -15.82 -8.62 2.11
C LEU A 45 -15.92 -7.17 1.67
N ASP A 46 -14.79 -6.47 1.68
CA ASP A 46 -14.77 -5.09 1.22
C ASP A 46 -14.88 -5.02 -0.31
N LYS A 47 -15.63 -4.03 -0.80
CA LYS A 47 -15.82 -3.75 -2.23
C LYS A 47 -14.81 -2.71 -2.76
N HIS A 48 -13.61 -2.72 -2.21
CA HIS A 48 -12.53 -1.83 -2.62
C HIS A 48 -11.24 -2.59 -2.89
N GLU A 49 -10.43 -2.06 -3.78
CA GLU A 49 -9.01 -2.35 -3.78
C GLU A 49 -8.26 -1.29 -2.97
N ALA A 50 -7.09 -1.66 -2.42
CA ALA A 50 -6.35 -0.79 -1.52
C ALA A 50 -4.83 -0.89 -1.68
N ILE A 51 -4.12 0.13 -1.22
CA ILE A 51 -2.67 0.11 -0.99
C ILE A 51 -2.39 0.53 0.44
N ASP A 52 -1.68 -0.33 1.18
CA ASP A 52 -1.24 -0.06 2.54
C ASP A 52 0.22 0.41 2.53
N CYS A 53 0.46 1.60 3.10
CA CYS A 53 1.79 2.16 3.29
C CYS A 53 2.02 2.60 4.74
N TYR A 54 3.21 2.34 5.24
CA TYR A 54 3.65 2.74 6.58
C TYR A 54 4.83 3.71 6.54
N ALA A 55 5.11 4.37 7.66
CA ALA A 55 6.30 5.19 7.79
C ALA A 55 7.54 4.31 7.68
N HIS A 56 8.61 4.82 7.07
CA HIS A 56 9.90 4.15 7.24
C HIS A 56 10.31 4.21 8.70
N ILE A 57 10.73 3.06 9.17
CA ILE A 57 11.15 2.82 10.53
C ILE A 57 12.44 2.02 10.40
N GLU A 58 13.52 2.59 10.95
CA GLU A 58 14.83 1.94 10.99
C GLU A 58 14.74 0.58 11.71
N PRO A 59 15.47 -0.44 11.23
CA PRO A 59 15.54 -1.73 11.89
C PRO A 59 15.97 -1.62 13.36
N GLY A 60 15.32 -2.38 14.24
CA GLY A 60 15.57 -2.41 15.68
C GLY A 60 14.97 -1.26 16.48
N LYS A 61 14.29 -0.28 15.86
CA LYS A 61 13.69 0.87 16.57
C LYS A 61 12.67 0.45 17.63
N TYR A 62 11.92 -0.62 17.37
CA TYR A 62 10.85 -1.07 18.26
C TYR A 62 11.09 -2.46 18.86
N GLY A 63 12.27 -3.04 18.65
CA GLY A 63 12.61 -4.39 19.09
C GLY A 63 11.73 -5.46 18.44
N ASP A 64 11.74 -6.68 19.00
CA ASP A 64 11.12 -7.85 18.36
C ASP A 64 9.62 -7.70 18.11
N LEU A 65 8.89 -7.03 19.00
CA LEU A 65 7.44 -6.80 18.87
C LEU A 65 7.08 -5.89 17.70
N GLY A 66 7.95 -4.92 17.37
CA GLY A 66 7.72 -3.95 16.31
C GLY A 66 8.39 -4.30 14.99
N LYS A 67 9.06 -5.45 14.89
CA LYS A 67 9.85 -5.85 13.72
C LYS A 67 9.07 -5.83 12.40
N HIS A 68 7.76 -6.10 12.43
CA HIS A 68 6.90 -6.02 11.24
C HIS A 68 6.57 -4.59 10.80
N LEU A 69 6.70 -3.61 11.70
CA LEU A 69 6.54 -2.18 11.42
C LEU A 69 7.83 -1.55 10.88
N GLU A 70 8.95 -2.27 10.90
CA GLU A 70 10.24 -1.79 10.40
C GLU A 70 10.35 -1.97 8.87
N GLY A 71 11.15 -1.11 8.23
CA GLY A 71 11.49 -1.18 6.82
C GLY A 71 10.58 -0.39 5.86
N ASP A 72 10.94 -0.51 4.59
CA ASP A 72 10.38 0.29 3.49
C ASP A 72 9.06 -0.26 2.92
N ASN A 73 8.32 0.63 2.29
CA ASN A 73 7.17 0.25 1.45
C ASN A 73 7.61 -0.33 0.10
N LEU A 74 6.72 -1.13 -0.48
CA LEU A 74 6.91 -1.68 -1.82
C LEU A 74 6.56 -0.64 -2.87
N TRP A 75 7.57 -0.17 -3.60
CA TRP A 75 7.38 0.80 -4.68
C TRP A 75 7.65 0.19 -6.05
N TYR A 76 6.86 0.57 -7.05
CA TYR A 76 7.20 0.30 -8.45
C TYR A 76 8.49 1.05 -8.81
N VAL A 77 9.52 0.31 -9.23
CA VAL A 77 10.78 0.91 -9.68
C VAL A 77 10.60 1.66 -11.01
N SER A 78 9.60 1.33 -11.82
CA SER A 78 9.42 1.92 -13.16
C SER A 78 8.53 3.17 -13.21
N GLN A 79 7.97 3.64 -12.09
CA GLN A 79 7.29 4.94 -12.07
C GLN A 79 7.65 5.70 -10.80
N SER A 80 8.45 6.75 -10.97
CA SER A 80 8.89 7.75 -9.99
C SER A 80 7.75 8.39 -9.16
N HIS A 81 6.49 8.12 -9.53
CA HIS A 81 5.29 8.70 -8.97
C HIS A 81 4.88 8.09 -7.61
N LEU A 82 4.98 6.78 -7.41
CA LEU A 82 4.61 6.18 -6.12
C LEU A 82 5.59 6.56 -5.00
N TYR A 83 6.88 6.75 -5.34
CA TYR A 83 7.88 7.24 -4.41
C TYR A 83 7.60 8.67 -3.91
N LYS A 84 6.85 9.48 -4.69
CA LYS A 84 6.39 10.80 -4.24
C LYS A 84 5.19 10.75 -3.28
N MET A 85 4.37 9.69 -3.38
CA MET A 85 3.28 9.44 -2.43
C MET A 85 3.83 9.30 -1.00
N TYR A 86 4.96 8.60 -0.86
CA TYR A 86 5.69 8.42 0.39
C TYR A 86 6.13 9.73 1.07
N PHE A 87 6.68 10.70 0.31
CA PHE A 87 7.15 11.97 0.89
C PHE A 87 6.02 12.83 1.46
N HIS A 88 4.80 12.67 0.93
CA HIS A 88 3.64 13.40 1.41
C HIS A 88 2.85 12.64 2.49
N VAL A 89 3.00 11.32 2.56
CA VAL A 89 2.13 10.46 3.35
C VAL A 89 2.97 9.51 4.18
N LYS A 90 3.17 9.88 5.45
CA LYS A 90 3.94 9.11 6.41
C LYS A 90 3.26 7.78 6.78
N GLN A 91 1.95 7.66 6.70
CA GLN A 91 1.20 6.41 6.88
C GLN A 91 -0.26 6.61 6.43
N HIS A 92 -0.73 5.90 5.41
CA HIS A 92 -2.14 5.87 5.00
C HIS A 92 -2.49 4.58 4.26
N VAL A 93 -3.79 4.32 4.21
CA VAL A 93 -4.43 3.38 3.30
C VAL A 93 -5.10 4.19 2.19
N PHE A 94 -4.80 3.86 0.93
CA PHE A 94 -5.49 4.43 -0.23
C PHE A 94 -6.47 3.41 -0.79
N THR A 95 -7.70 3.81 -1.10
CA THR A 95 -8.74 2.89 -1.58
C THR A 95 -9.45 3.41 -2.83
N GLU A 96 -9.89 2.49 -3.69
CA GLU A 96 -10.84 2.75 -4.77
C GLU A 96 -12.07 1.85 -4.60
N ILE A 97 -13.25 2.46 -4.47
CA ILE A 97 -14.53 1.76 -4.29
C ILE A 97 -15.05 1.34 -5.66
N ILE A 98 -15.33 0.05 -5.82
CA ILE A 98 -15.96 -0.51 -7.02
C ILE A 98 -17.45 -0.67 -6.74
N TRP A 99 -18.29 0.08 -7.46
CA TRP A 99 -19.75 0.06 -7.35
C TRP A 99 -20.37 -1.08 -8.16
#